data_AF-A0A972P0H5-F1
#
_entry.id   AF-A0A972P0H5-F1
#
_cell.length_a   1.000
_cell.length_b   1.000
_cell.length_c   1.000
_cell.angle_alpha   90.00
_cell.angle_beta   90.00
_cell.angle_gamma   90.00
#
_symmetry.space_group_name_H-M   'P 1'
#
loop_
_entity.id
_entity.type
_entity.pdbx_description
1 polymer ?
#
loop_
_entity_poly.entity_id
_entity_poly.type
_entity_poly.pdbx_seq_one_letter_code
_entity_poly.pdbx_strand_id
1 'polypeptide(L)'
;MASVVVELVARNPVRVVRNAFSILTFDAEGRIDLSRFEKQQFALVELAVAPVFAVFDDGSNQTVVDATSRFIAQGGQWFPSRALARVIDQTALGHRPCRRL
;
A
#
# COMPACT_ATOMS: atom_id res chain seq x y z
N MET A 1 -7.47 -2.67 4.93
CA MET A 1 -6.66 -2.41 6.13
C MET A 1 -5.88 -1.12 5.95
N ALA A 2 -5.69 -0.35 7.02
CA ALA A 2 -4.83 0.83 7.02
C ALA A 2 -3.83 0.70 8.18
N SER A 3 -2.56 1.02 7.93
CA SER A 3 -1.48 0.96 8.91
C SER A 3 -0.57 2.17 8.78
N VAL A 4 -0.17 2.72 9.92
CA VAL A 4 0.76 3.85 10.04
C VAL A 4 1.86 3.44 11.00
N VAL A 5 3.11 3.60 10.57
CA VAL A 5 4.30 3.38 11.40
C VAL A 5 4.86 4.74 11.80
N VAL A 6 4.96 4.99 13.11
CA VAL A 6 5.40 6.26 13.68
C VAL A 6 6.69 6.06 14.46
N GLU A 7 7.64 6.96 14.24
CA GLU A 7 8.87 7.05 15.02
C GLU A 7 8.61 7.75 16.35
N LEU A 8 9.07 7.14 17.44
CA LEU A 8 8.96 7.69 18.79
C LEU A 8 10.34 8.03 19.35
N VAL A 9 10.49 9.23 19.90
CA VAL A 9 11.67 9.65 20.67
C VAL A 9 11.21 10.01 22.08
N ALA A 10 11.76 9.35 23.09
CA ALA A 10 11.32 9.52 24.48
C ALA A 10 9.78 9.39 24.65
N ARG A 11 9.18 8.44 23.93
CA ARG A 11 7.72 8.19 23.86
C ARG A 11 6.89 9.28 23.17
N ASN A 12 7.52 10.30 22.58
CA ASN A 12 6.82 11.31 21.79
C ASN A 12 6.88 10.95 20.30
N PRO A 13 5.74 10.95 19.58
CA PRO A 13 5.73 10.75 18.14
C PRO A 13 6.36 11.94 17.43
N VAL A 14 7.42 11.69 16.65
CA VAL A 14 8.17 12.76 15.96
C VAL A 14 7.96 12.74 14.46
N ARG A 15 7.69 11.57 13.87
CA ARG A 15 7.59 11.43 12.40
C ARG A 15 6.80 10.18 12.00
N VAL A 16 5.99 10.32 10.94
CA VAL A 16 5.42 9.17 10.23
C VAL A 16 6.48 8.60 9.29
N VAL A 17 6.85 7.33 9.49
CA VAL A 17 7.89 6.65 8.70
C VAL A 17 7.28 5.92 7.52
N ARG A 18 6.07 5.38 7.68
CA ARG A 18 5.39 4.63 6.62
C ARG A 18 3.88 4.67 6.79
N ASN A 19 3.18 4.93 5.68
CA ASN A 19 1.75 4.70 5.54
C ASN A 19 1.52 3.53 4.58
N ALA A 20 0.60 2.64 4.93
CA ALA A 20 0.21 1.53 4.09
C ALA A 20 -1.31 1.36 4.10
N PHE A 21 -1.88 1.28 2.89
CA PHE A 21 -3.30 1.09 2.68
C PHE A 21 -3.49 -0.11 1.77
N SER A 22 -4.40 -1.00 2.16
CA SER A 22 -4.77 -2.16 1.37
C SER A 22 -6.27 -2.34 1.38
N ILE A 23 -6.80 -2.81 0.26
CA ILE A 23 -8.19 -3.27 0.17
C ILE A 23 -8.20 -4.72 0.65
N LEU A 24 -9.12 -5.06 1.56
CA LEU A 24 -9.38 -6.45 1.93
C LEU A 24 -10.68 -6.86 1.24
N THR A 25 -10.63 -7.99 0.55
CA THR A 25 -11.82 -8.61 -0.04
C THR A 25 -12.29 -9.74 0.85
N PHE A 26 -13.60 -9.96 0.88
CA PHE A 26 -14.22 -11.03 1.64
C PHE A 26 -14.79 -12.08 0.70
N ASP A 27 -14.72 -13.34 1.10
CA ASP A 27 -15.40 -14.44 0.42
C ASP A 27 -16.91 -14.44 0.69
N ALA A 28 -17.64 -15.40 0.11
CA ALA A 28 -19.10 -15.50 0.26
C ALA A 28 -19.51 -15.77 1.72
N GLU A 29 -18.61 -16.33 2.52
CA GLU A 29 -18.77 -16.62 3.93
C GLU A 29 -18.38 -15.44 4.84
N GLY A 30 -17.98 -14.31 4.25
CA GLY A 30 -17.60 -13.09 4.97
C GLY A 30 -16.22 -13.16 5.64
N ARG A 31 -15.36 -14.10 5.24
CA ARG A 31 -13.98 -14.21 5.72
C ARG A 31 -13.06 -13.45 4.79
N ILE A 32 -11.92 -13.00 5.31
CA ILE A 32 -10.91 -12.34 4.47
C ILE A 32 -10.38 -13.37 3.47
N ASP A 33 -10.44 -13.02 2.18
CA ASP A 33 -9.79 -13.77 1.12
C ASP A 33 -8.27 -13.49 1.16
N LEU A 34 -7.57 -14.30 1.96
CA LEU A 34 -6.13 -14.17 2.16
C LEU A 34 -5.34 -14.39 0.87
N SER A 35 -5.77 -15.33 0.02
CA SER A 35 -5.08 -15.61 -1.23
C SER A 35 -5.15 -14.44 -2.21
N ARG A 36 -6.29 -13.76 -2.30
CA ARG A 36 -6.43 -12.55 -3.11
C ARG A 36 -5.64 -11.39 -2.52
N PHE A 37 -5.63 -11.25 -1.20
CA PHE A 37 -4.83 -10.26 -0.50
C PHE A 37 -3.33 -10.44 -0.78
N GLU A 38 -2.79 -11.66 -0.64
CA GLU A 38 -1.38 -11.97 -0.89
C GLU A 38 -0.99 -11.67 -2.34
N LYS A 39 -1.77 -12.13 -3.31
CA LYS A 39 -1.55 -11.83 -4.74
C LYS A 39 -1.49 -10.32 -4.99
N GLN A 40 -2.38 -9.56 -4.36
CA GLN A 40 -2.36 -8.10 -4.47
C GLN A 40 -1.10 -7.48 -3.84
N GLN A 41 -0.64 -7.97 -2.68
CA GLN A 41 0.59 -7.46 -2.07
C GLN A 41 1.82 -7.74 -2.93
N PHE A 42 1.95 -8.96 -3.48
CA PHE A 42 3.04 -9.30 -4.40
C PHE A 42 3.01 -8.44 -5.66
N ALA A 43 1.85 -8.28 -6.28
CA ALA A 43 1.68 -7.44 -7.47
C ALA A 43 2.06 -5.97 -7.22
N LEU A 44 1.74 -5.43 -6.04
CA LEU A 44 2.13 -4.07 -5.65
C LEU A 44 3.64 -3.92 -5.46
N VAL A 45 4.30 -4.93 -4.87
CA VAL A 45 5.77 -4.95 -4.72
C VAL A 45 6.44 -5.03 -6.09
N GLU A 46 6.00 -5.96 -6.94
CA GLU A 46 6.50 -6.13 -8.30
C GLU A 46 6.39 -4.82 -9.10
N LEU A 47 5.24 -4.14 -9.04
CA LEU A 47 5.03 -2.86 -9.70
C LEU A 47 5.98 -1.76 -9.16
N ALA A 48 6.25 -1.74 -7.85
CA ALA A 48 7.13 -0.75 -7.23
C ALA A 48 8.61 -0.93 -7.60
N VAL A 49 9.04 -2.17 -7.86
CA VAL A 49 10.44 -2.49 -8.23
C VAL A 49 10.67 -2.59 -9.74
N ALA A 50 9.61 -2.70 -10.54
CA ALA A 50 9.70 -2.79 -12.01
C ALA A 50 10.59 -1.72 -12.66
N PRO A 51 10.57 -0.42 -12.26
CA PRO A 51 11.47 0.58 -12.84
C PRO A 51 12.96 0.33 -12.57
N VAL A 52 13.28 -0.32 -11.45
CA VAL A 52 14.67 -0.68 -11.09
C VAL A 52 15.17 -1.81 -11.98
N PHE A 53 14.29 -2.78 -12.28
CA PHE A 53 14.64 -3.92 -13.11
C PHE A 53 14.62 -3.64 -14.61
N ALA A 54 13.91 -2.58 -15.06
CA ALA A 54 13.86 -2.16 -16.45
C ALA A 54 15.23 -1.84 -17.06
N VAL A 55 16.23 -1.51 -16.24
CA VAL A 55 17.61 -1.21 -16.68
C VAL A 55 18.36 -2.48 -17.11
N PHE A 56 17.94 -3.66 -16.63
CA PHE A 56 18.54 -4.95 -16.96
C PHE A 56 17.81 -5.68 -18.09
N ASP A 57 16.74 -5.09 -18.62
CA ASP A 57 16.04 -5.63 -19.78
C ASP A 57 16.86 -5.29 -21.03
N ASP A 58 17.71 -6.23 -21.44
CA ASP A 58 18.58 -6.13 -22.61
C ASP A 58 17.74 -6.20 -23.89
N GLY A 59 17.04 -5.09 -24.21
CA GLY A 59 16.65 -4.64 -25.55
C GLY A 59 15.99 -5.65 -26.50
N SER A 60 15.67 -6.85 -26.05
CA SER A 60 15.09 -7.89 -26.89
C SER A 60 13.71 -7.39 -27.24
N ASN A 61 13.38 -7.38 -28.53
CA ASN A 61 12.14 -6.87 -29.12
C ASN A 61 10.89 -7.64 -28.63
N GLN A 62 10.66 -7.72 -27.33
CA GLN A 62 9.46 -8.28 -26.73
C GLN A 62 8.34 -7.25 -26.91
N THR A 63 7.63 -7.42 -28.02
CA THR A 63 6.46 -6.60 -28.35
C THR A 63 5.27 -6.93 -27.42
N VAL A 64 5.35 -8.04 -26.68
CA VAL A 64 4.31 -8.51 -25.76
C VAL A 64 4.87 -8.55 -24.34
N VAL A 65 4.20 -7.87 -23.41
CA VAL A 65 4.57 -7.81 -22.00
C VAL A 65 3.47 -8.47 -21.18
N ASP A 66 3.82 -9.37 -20.26
CA ASP A 66 2.86 -9.84 -19.25
C ASP A 66 2.49 -8.66 -18.33
N ALA A 67 1.20 -8.31 -18.33
CA ALA A 67 0.64 -7.22 -17.53
C ALA A 67 -0.28 -7.71 -16.41
N THR A 68 -0.36 -9.02 -16.17
CA THR A 68 -1.26 -9.62 -15.17
C THR A 68 -1.06 -8.97 -13.80
N SER A 69 0.17 -8.89 -13.33
CA SER A 69 0.50 -8.23 -12.06
C SER A 69 0.13 -6.74 -12.06
N ARG A 70 0.25 -6.03 -13.18
CA ARG A 70 -0.15 -4.61 -13.28
C ARG A 70 -1.65 -4.42 -13.06
N PHE A 71 -2.48 -5.28 -13.65
CA PHE A 71 -3.93 -5.25 -13.47
C PHE A 71 -4.35 -5.64 -12.04
N ILE A 72 -3.72 -6.67 -11.46
CA ILE A 72 -3.97 -7.05 -10.06
C ILE A 72 -3.62 -5.91 -9.12
N ALA A 73 -2.46 -5.26 -9.33
CA ALA A 73 -2.04 -4.11 -8.55
C ALA A 73 -3.07 -2.97 -8.65
N GLN A 74 -3.50 -2.62 -9.88
CA GLN A 74 -4.41 -1.50 -10.13
C GLN A 74 -5.83 -1.73 -9.57
N GLY A 75 -6.37 -2.95 -9.67
CA GLY A 75 -7.68 -3.30 -9.09
C GLY A 75 -7.72 -3.21 -7.56
N GLY A 76 -6.56 -3.08 -6.92
CA GLY A 76 -6.39 -2.98 -5.47
C GLY A 76 -5.95 -1.61 -4.96
N GLN A 77 -5.80 -0.62 -5.84
CA GLN A 77 -5.31 0.71 -5.47
C GLN A 77 -6.44 1.56 -4.89
N TRP A 78 -6.41 1.72 -3.57
CA TRP A 78 -7.07 2.83 -2.92
C TRP A 78 -6.03 3.67 -2.20
N PHE A 79 -6.08 4.97 -2.41
CA PHE A 79 -5.24 5.93 -1.71
C PHE A 79 -6.14 6.99 -1.08
N PRO A 80 -5.85 7.42 0.16
CA PRO A 80 -6.56 8.53 0.75
C PRO A 80 -6.35 9.80 -0.08
N SER A 81 -7.36 10.67 -0.11
CA SER A 81 -7.17 12.02 -0.63
C SER A 81 -6.07 12.74 0.16
N ARG A 82 -5.43 13.75 -0.44
CA ARG A 82 -4.39 14.53 0.27
C ARG A 82 -4.88 15.12 1.60
N ALA A 83 -6.14 15.53 1.65
CA ALA A 83 -6.77 16.03 2.87
C ALA A 83 -6.87 14.94 3.93
N LEU A 84 -7.33 13.74 3.56
CA LEU A 84 -7.45 12.61 4.48
C LEU A 84 -6.07 12.12 4.95
N ALA A 85 -5.10 12.02 4.04
CA ALA A 85 -3.72 11.65 4.38
C ALA A 85 -3.12 12.60 5.45
N ARG A 86 -3.31 13.92 5.28
CA ARG A 86 -2.86 14.91 6.26
C ARG A 86 -3.51 14.72 7.63
N VAL A 87 -4.81 14.42 7.66
CA VAL A 87 -5.52 14.18 8.93
C VAL A 87 -4.98 12.90 9.61
N ILE A 88 -4.75 11.84 8.84
CA ILE A 88 -4.13 10.61 9.34
C ILE A 88 -2.76 10.91 9.96
N ASP A 89 -1.89 11.63 9.25
CA ASP A 89 -0.54 11.96 9.74
C ASP A 89 -0.59 12.83 11.00
N GLN A 90 -1.43 13.88 11.01
CA GLN A 90 -1.59 14.75 12.19
C GLN A 90 -2.12 13.99 13.41
N THR A 91 -3.01 13.04 13.18
CA THR A 91 -3.58 12.22 14.25
C THR A 91 -2.54 11.22 14.77
N ALA A 92 -1.77 10.60 13.87
CA ALA A 92 -0.67 9.69 14.22
C ALA A 92 0.45 10.38 15.02
N LEU A 93 0.68 11.67 14.75
CA LEU A 93 1.64 12.51 15.48
C LEU A 93 1.06 13.14 16.76
N GLY A 94 -0.19 12.86 17.12
CA GLY A 94 -0.83 13.43 18.30
C GLY A 94 -1.17 14.92 18.19
N HIS A 95 -1.05 15.53 17.02
CA HIS A 95 -1.47 16.92 16.76
C HIS A 95 -2.99 17.08 16.72
N ARG A 96 -3.71 15.96 16.60
CA ARG A 96 -5.18 15.92 16.61
C ARG A 96 -5.67 14.75 17.47
N PRO A 97 -6.81 14.92 18.17
CA PRO A 97 -7.40 13.83 18.93
C PRO A 97 -7.96 12.75 17.99
N CYS A 98 -7.60 11.49 18.25
CA CYS A 98 -8.23 10.32 17.64
C CYS A 98 -9.25 9.73 18.62
N ARG A 99 -10.52 9.68 18.25
CA ARG A 99 -11.52 9.03 19.09
C ARG A 99 -11.30 7.52 19.02
N ARG A 100 -11.12 6.86 20.17
CA ARG A 100 -11.11 5.39 20.22
C ARG A 100 -12.48 4.87 19.79
N LEU A 101 -12.47 3.89 18.88
CA LEU A 101 -13.64 3.14 18.42
C LEU A 101 -14.04 2.09 19.45
#